data_AF-A0A022Q0I0-F1
#
_entry.id   AF-A0A022Q0I0-F1
#
_cell.length_a   1.000
_cell.length_b   1.000
_cell.length_c   1.000
_cell.angle_alpha   90.00
_cell.angle_beta   90.00
_cell.angle_gamma   90.00
#
_symmetry.space_group_name_H-M   'P 1'
#
loop_
_entity.id
_entity.type
_entity.pdbx_description
1 polymer ?
#
loop_
_entity_poly.entity_id
_entity_poly.type
_entity_poly.pdbx_seq_one_letter_code
_entity_poly.pdbx_strand_id
1 'polypeptide(L)'
;LRCRNHKCPAPCHIGACAPCPLMVRISCSCGETQFEVPCGIENEQKPPRCRKTCPVAPLCRHRSSCKPHKCHYGACPPCRLVCDEEYSCGHKCKLRCHGPQPPPNPEFTLKPRKKKSNQPSEPTPGSACPPCPEPVLRSCFGHHIGTERMMVCSNRAEFSCDNLCGNPLPCGNHYCTYVCHAMKARSSKSDTCEECNLPCEKEREPACQHPCPLPCHRGECPPCKTLIKRSCHCGSMKHVFECKYFNCLSEKEQMAVRSCKGPCHRKLPNCTHLCPETCHPGACPLPDKCSKKVTVRCGCQTLKKEWLCQDVQTAYHSS
;
A
#
# COMPACT_ATOMS: atom_id res chain seq x y z
N LEU A 1 27.56 -26.04 75.33
CA LEU A 1 27.22 -27.25 74.53
C LEU A 1 27.60 -27.04 73.06
N ARG A 2 27.99 -28.08 72.33
CA ARG A 2 28.36 -27.99 70.88
C ARG A 2 27.21 -27.51 69.98
N CYS A 3 25.97 -27.71 70.42
CA CYS A 3 24.77 -27.29 69.69
C CYS A 3 24.54 -25.77 69.65
N ARG A 4 25.25 -24.96 70.44
CA ARG A 4 25.14 -23.48 70.54
C ARG A 4 23.75 -22.88 70.84
N ASN A 5 22.69 -23.71 70.87
CA ASN A 5 21.30 -23.30 71.11
C ASN A 5 20.85 -23.51 72.55
N HIS A 6 21.55 -24.36 73.33
CA HIS A 6 21.17 -24.73 74.69
C HIS A 6 22.30 -24.49 75.70
N LYS A 7 21.94 -24.09 76.92
CA LYS A 7 22.86 -23.92 78.05
C LYS A 7 23.22 -25.29 78.65
N CYS A 8 24.45 -25.46 79.09
CA CYS A 8 24.90 -26.71 79.74
C CYS A 8 24.20 -26.83 81.11
N PRO A 9 23.45 -27.91 81.40
CA PRO A 9 22.80 -28.09 82.69
C PRO A 9 23.76 -28.60 83.79
N ALA A 10 24.97 -29.02 83.41
CA ALA A 10 25.97 -29.51 84.35
C ALA A 10 26.61 -28.36 85.17
N PRO A 11 27.00 -28.61 86.43
CA PRO A 11 27.80 -27.67 87.21
C PRO A 11 29.14 -27.35 86.52
N CYS A 12 29.80 -26.27 86.95
CA CYS A 12 31.05 -25.81 86.36
C CYS A 12 32.07 -26.95 86.26
N HIS A 13 32.53 -27.23 85.04
CA HIS A 13 33.44 -28.32 84.74
C HIS A 13 34.59 -27.80 83.85
N ILE A 14 35.71 -28.52 83.86
CA ILE A 14 36.90 -28.20 83.06
C ILE A 14 36.90 -29.12 81.84
N GLY A 15 37.03 -28.55 80.63
CA GLY A 15 36.99 -29.29 79.36
C GLY A 15 35.75 -29.03 78.50
N ALA A 16 35.63 -29.72 77.35
CA ALA A 16 34.49 -29.54 76.45
C ALA A 16 33.18 -30.08 77.07
N CYS A 17 32.09 -29.32 76.95
CA CYS A 17 30.78 -29.81 77.40
C CYS A 17 30.38 -31.08 76.64
N ALA A 18 29.70 -32.00 77.33
CA ALA A 18 29.08 -33.18 76.72
C ALA A 18 28.12 -32.80 75.57
N PRO A 19 27.82 -33.73 74.65
CA PRO A 19 26.76 -33.54 73.66
C PRO A 19 25.45 -33.10 74.33
N CYS A 20 24.67 -32.30 73.61
CA CYS A 20 23.40 -31.83 74.14
C CYS A 20 22.47 -33.02 74.42
N PRO A 21 21.92 -33.18 75.65
CA PRO A 21 21.05 -34.31 75.98
C PRO A 21 19.65 -34.18 75.37
N LEU A 22 19.33 -33.01 74.83
CA LEU A 22 18.04 -32.73 74.21
C LEU A 22 17.96 -33.34 72.81
N MET A 23 16.83 -33.97 72.52
CA MET A 23 16.46 -34.44 71.20
C MET A 23 15.64 -33.37 70.49
N VAL A 24 15.90 -33.17 69.20
CA VAL A 24 15.14 -32.29 68.31
C VAL A 24 14.40 -33.12 67.27
N ARG A 25 13.16 -32.71 66.95
CA ARG A 25 12.33 -33.39 65.95
C ARG A 25 12.57 -32.79 64.58
N ILE A 26 12.84 -33.66 63.60
CA ILE A 26 12.85 -33.32 62.17
C ILE A 26 11.59 -33.91 61.56
N SER A 27 10.76 -33.05 60.95
CA SER A 27 9.49 -33.44 60.31
C SER A 27 9.54 -33.30 58.79
N CYS A 28 8.65 -34.00 58.08
CA CYS A 28 8.33 -33.70 56.68
C CYS A 28 7.70 -32.30 56.57
N SER A 29 7.64 -31.74 55.36
CA SER A 29 6.91 -30.49 55.10
C SER A 29 5.42 -30.54 55.47
N CYS A 30 4.88 -31.75 55.63
CA CYS A 30 3.52 -32.04 56.01
C CYS A 30 3.30 -32.25 57.52
N GLY A 31 4.35 -32.30 58.34
CA GLY A 31 4.28 -32.66 59.78
C GLY A 31 4.03 -34.14 60.10
N GLU A 32 3.45 -34.90 59.18
CA GLU A 32 2.94 -36.27 59.38
C GLU A 32 4.00 -37.37 59.54
N THR A 33 5.24 -37.14 59.10
CA THR A 33 6.35 -38.07 59.28
C THR A 33 7.47 -37.33 59.97
N GLN A 34 7.86 -37.80 61.15
CA GLN A 34 8.90 -37.16 61.95
C GLN A 34 9.81 -38.20 62.59
N PHE A 35 11.04 -37.80 62.88
CA PHE A 35 11.98 -38.58 63.68
C PHE A 35 12.77 -37.66 64.60
N GLU A 36 13.32 -38.22 65.66
CA GLU A 36 14.08 -37.49 66.67
C GLU A 36 15.59 -37.71 66.47
N VAL A 37 16.35 -36.62 66.55
CA VAL A 37 17.82 -36.67 66.47
C VAL A 37 18.43 -35.85 67.62
N PRO A 38 19.64 -36.19 68.08
CA PRO A 38 20.35 -35.38 69.05
C PRO A 38 20.52 -33.93 68.58
N CYS A 39 20.36 -32.97 69.50
CA CYS A 39 20.53 -31.56 69.19
C CYS A 39 21.99 -31.24 68.76
N GLY A 40 22.14 -30.60 67.61
CA GLY A 40 23.41 -30.20 67.00
C GLY A 40 23.72 -30.91 65.67
N ILE A 41 22.96 -31.94 65.29
CA ILE A 41 23.12 -32.65 64.01
C ILE A 41 21.92 -32.48 63.07
N GLU A 42 20.90 -31.70 63.45
CA GLU A 42 19.64 -31.60 62.70
C GLU A 42 19.81 -31.17 61.24
N ASN A 43 20.78 -30.30 60.97
CA ASN A 43 21.05 -29.76 59.64
C ASN A 43 21.84 -30.72 58.74
N GLU A 44 22.41 -31.79 59.29
CA GLU A 44 23.20 -32.80 58.56
C GLU A 44 22.36 -34.01 58.16
N GLN A 45 21.18 -34.15 58.75
CA GLN A 45 20.28 -35.27 58.51
C GLN A 45 19.39 -35.02 57.30
N LYS A 46 19.22 -36.06 56.47
CA LYS A 46 18.31 -35.98 55.32
C LYS A 46 16.86 -35.92 55.82
N PRO A 47 16.03 -35.03 55.26
CA PRO A 47 14.61 -34.97 55.61
C PRO A 47 13.91 -36.32 55.42
N PRO A 48 12.88 -36.62 56.24
CA PRO A 48 12.20 -37.91 56.17
C PRO A 48 11.38 -38.03 54.88
N ARG A 49 11.42 -39.21 54.26
CA ARG A 49 10.62 -39.51 53.06
C ARG A 49 9.18 -39.83 53.46
N CYS A 50 8.30 -38.85 53.31
CA CYS A 50 6.87 -39.07 53.53
C CYS A 50 6.20 -39.66 52.27
N ARG A 51 5.29 -40.64 52.45
CA ARG A 51 4.50 -41.26 51.38
C ARG A 51 3.16 -40.57 51.11
N LYS A 52 2.73 -39.66 52.00
CA LYS A 52 1.48 -38.91 51.85
C LYS A 52 1.58 -37.93 50.67
N THR A 53 0.42 -37.54 50.16
CA THR A 53 0.28 -36.49 49.14
C THR A 53 0.68 -35.13 49.72
N CYS A 54 1.31 -34.29 48.91
CA CYS A 54 1.61 -32.91 49.31
C CYS A 54 0.31 -32.14 49.57
N PRO A 55 0.17 -31.44 50.72
CA PRO A 55 -1.04 -30.68 51.04
C PRO A 55 -1.15 -29.35 50.27
N VAL A 56 -0.08 -28.95 49.57
CA VAL A 56 -0.01 -27.67 48.85
C VAL A 56 -0.78 -27.79 47.53
N ALA A 57 -1.88 -27.05 47.40
CA ALA A 57 -2.67 -27.00 46.18
C ALA A 57 -1.93 -26.21 45.06
N PRO A 58 -2.03 -26.62 43.79
CA PRO A 58 -1.53 -25.84 42.67
C PRO A 58 -2.23 -24.48 42.58
N LEU A 59 -1.45 -23.41 42.34
CA LEU A 59 -1.97 -22.04 42.15
C LEU A 59 -2.24 -21.69 40.69
N CYS A 60 -1.75 -22.49 39.76
CA CYS A 60 -2.04 -22.32 38.34
C CYS A 60 -3.48 -22.73 37.99
N ARG A 61 -3.94 -22.31 36.80
CA ARG A 61 -5.29 -22.61 36.27
C ARG A 61 -5.59 -24.11 36.14
N HIS A 62 -4.56 -24.96 36.17
CA HIS A 62 -4.67 -26.41 36.11
C HIS A 62 -4.95 -27.09 37.46
N ARG A 63 -5.42 -26.37 38.47
CA ARG A 63 -5.69 -26.90 39.82
C ARG A 63 -6.42 -28.25 39.83
N SER A 64 -7.40 -28.43 38.94
CA SER A 64 -8.22 -29.64 38.87
C SER A 64 -7.61 -30.77 38.03
N SER A 65 -6.71 -30.47 37.10
CA SER A 65 -6.10 -31.43 36.17
C SER A 65 -4.66 -31.82 36.53
N CYS A 66 -4.02 -31.06 37.43
CA CYS A 66 -2.72 -31.40 37.99
C CYS A 66 -2.81 -32.69 38.81
N LYS A 67 -2.03 -33.70 38.41
CA LYS A 67 -1.89 -34.93 39.20
C LYS A 67 -1.22 -34.61 40.55
N PRO A 68 -1.74 -35.13 41.67
CA PRO A 68 -1.13 -34.93 42.98
C PRO A 68 0.27 -35.55 43.04
N HIS A 69 1.20 -34.86 43.70
CA HIS A 69 2.55 -35.37 43.95
C HIS A 69 2.75 -35.74 45.43
N LYS A 70 3.74 -36.58 45.70
CA LYS A 70 4.10 -36.98 47.06
C LYS A 70 4.74 -35.81 47.82
N CYS A 71 4.66 -35.86 49.15
CA CYS A 71 5.36 -34.93 50.02
C CYS A 71 6.86 -34.87 49.66
N HIS A 72 7.39 -33.65 49.59
CA HIS A 72 8.76 -33.37 49.20
C HIS A 72 9.34 -32.28 50.11
N TYR A 73 10.66 -32.13 50.08
CA TYR A 73 11.37 -31.05 50.77
C TYR A 73 11.82 -30.02 49.72
N GLY A 74 11.63 -28.72 49.97
CA GLY A 74 11.85 -27.65 48.99
C GLY A 74 10.60 -27.25 48.19
N ALA A 75 10.78 -26.53 47.07
CA ALA A 75 9.70 -26.03 46.23
C ALA A 75 8.87 -27.15 45.57
N CYS A 76 7.57 -26.91 45.37
CA CYS A 76 6.70 -27.86 44.66
C CYS A 76 7.15 -28.03 43.20
N PRO A 77 7.00 -29.25 42.62
CA PRO A 77 7.33 -29.47 41.21
C PRO A 77 6.45 -28.60 40.29
N PRO A 78 7.00 -28.07 39.19
CA PRO A 78 6.25 -27.26 38.25
C PRO A 78 5.14 -28.06 37.55
N CYS A 79 4.08 -27.37 37.17
CA CYS A 79 3.02 -27.94 36.34
C CYS A 79 3.56 -28.28 34.94
N ARG A 80 3.27 -29.50 34.46
CA ARG A 80 3.72 -30.00 33.15
C ARG A 80 2.66 -29.90 32.05
N LEU A 81 1.49 -29.37 32.38
CA LEU A 81 0.39 -29.19 31.42
C LEU A 81 0.70 -27.99 30.51
N VAL A 82 0.12 -28.00 29.32
CA VAL A 82 0.20 -26.87 28.37
C VAL A 82 -0.65 -25.73 28.92
N CYS A 83 -0.21 -24.47 28.75
CA CYS A 83 -0.93 -23.31 29.28
C CYS A 83 -2.35 -23.18 28.68
N ASP A 84 -2.48 -23.36 27.37
CA ASP A 84 -3.71 -23.29 26.58
C ASP A 84 -4.55 -22.00 26.77
N GLU A 85 -3.90 -20.95 27.27
CA GLU A 85 -4.51 -19.63 27.44
C GLU A 85 -4.61 -18.91 26.10
N GLU A 86 -5.76 -18.29 25.84
CA GLU A 86 -6.03 -17.61 24.58
C GLU A 86 -5.43 -16.19 24.58
N TYR A 87 -4.59 -15.91 23.59
CA TYR A 87 -4.08 -14.58 23.30
C TYR A 87 -5.20 -13.69 22.77
N SER A 88 -5.04 -12.36 22.88
CA SER A 88 -5.98 -11.40 22.31
C SER A 88 -6.19 -11.51 20.79
N CYS A 89 -5.32 -12.24 20.08
CA CYS A 89 -5.43 -12.54 18.65
C CYS A 89 -6.19 -13.84 18.35
N GLY A 90 -6.74 -14.53 19.36
CA GLY A 90 -7.46 -15.80 19.22
C GLY A 90 -6.57 -17.05 19.16
N HIS A 91 -5.24 -16.89 19.14
CA HIS A 91 -4.30 -18.01 19.20
C HIS A 91 -4.19 -18.56 20.62
N LYS A 92 -3.81 -19.84 20.78
CA LYS A 92 -3.62 -20.47 22.11
C LYS A 92 -2.15 -20.61 22.47
N CYS A 93 -1.83 -20.43 23.75
CA CYS A 93 -0.47 -20.59 24.25
C CYS A 93 -0.04 -22.06 24.30
N LYS A 94 0.91 -22.44 23.45
CA LYS A 94 1.48 -23.80 23.35
C LYS A 94 2.61 -24.09 24.35
N LEU A 95 2.98 -23.11 25.19
CA LEU A 95 4.05 -23.29 26.18
C LEU A 95 3.57 -24.14 27.36
N ARG A 96 4.54 -24.71 28.09
CA ARG A 96 4.26 -25.32 29.39
C ARG A 96 3.65 -24.27 30.33
N CYS A 97 2.86 -24.75 31.28
CA CYS A 97 2.22 -23.92 32.29
C CYS A 97 3.27 -23.10 33.02
N HIS A 98 3.17 -21.79 32.84
CA HIS A 98 4.02 -20.77 33.45
C HIS A 98 3.21 -19.93 34.45
N GLY A 99 2.05 -20.44 34.88
CA GLY A 99 1.21 -19.81 35.90
C GLY A 99 1.87 -19.81 37.29
N PRO A 100 1.23 -19.13 38.27
CA PRO A 100 1.78 -18.99 39.62
C PRO A 100 2.12 -20.34 40.25
N GLN A 101 3.30 -20.40 40.89
CA GLN A 101 3.70 -21.54 41.72
C GLN A 101 3.51 -21.22 43.20
N PRO A 102 3.16 -22.22 44.03
CA PRO A 102 3.12 -22.04 45.48
C PRO A 102 4.49 -21.57 46.00
N PRO A 103 4.54 -20.57 46.89
CA PRO A 103 5.80 -20.13 47.48
C PRO A 103 6.44 -21.29 48.24
N PRO A 104 7.78 -21.43 48.18
CA PRO A 104 8.45 -22.49 48.92
C PRO A 104 8.42 -22.18 50.42
N ASN A 105 8.14 -23.18 51.26
CA ASN A 105 8.10 -22.99 52.70
C ASN A 105 9.52 -22.68 53.24
N PRO A 106 9.78 -21.51 53.84
CA PRO A 106 11.11 -21.07 54.28
C PRO A 106 11.82 -22.07 55.19
N GLU A 107 11.08 -22.71 56.10
CA GLU A 107 11.61 -23.68 57.07
C GLU A 107 12.11 -24.97 56.41
N PHE A 108 11.65 -25.26 55.18
CA PHE A 108 11.96 -26.48 54.43
C PHE A 108 12.70 -26.18 53.11
N THR A 109 13.31 -25.00 53.03
CA THR A 109 14.16 -24.59 51.90
C THR A 109 15.63 -24.65 52.26
N LEU A 110 16.37 -25.54 51.60
CA LEU A 110 17.83 -25.56 51.70
C LEU A 110 18.39 -24.32 50.98
N LYS A 111 19.25 -23.55 51.66
CA LYS A 111 19.93 -22.39 51.05
C LYS A 111 20.68 -22.86 49.79
N PRO A 112 20.39 -22.30 48.61
CA PRO A 112 21.03 -22.75 47.38
C PRO A 112 22.53 -22.46 47.44
N ARG A 113 23.37 -23.49 47.26
CA ARG A 113 24.76 -23.27 46.84
C ARG A 113 24.70 -22.72 45.42
N LYS A 114 25.17 -21.48 45.22
CA LYS A 114 25.21 -20.80 43.91
C LYS A 114 25.80 -21.72 42.85
N LYS A 115 24.96 -22.35 42.04
CA LYS A 115 25.37 -23.03 40.81
C LYS A 115 24.91 -22.17 39.66
N LYS A 116 25.86 -21.48 39.03
CA LYS A 116 25.63 -20.69 37.82
C LYS A 116 25.30 -21.67 36.70
N SER A 117 24.05 -21.70 36.26
CA SER A 117 23.60 -22.53 35.15
C SER A 117 23.38 -21.66 33.92
N ASN A 118 24.15 -21.89 32.86
CA ASN A 118 23.89 -21.37 31.52
C ASN A 118 22.81 -22.25 30.87
N GLN A 119 21.54 -21.93 31.09
CA GLN A 119 20.41 -22.55 30.38
C GLN A 119 19.56 -21.44 29.74
N PRO A 120 18.95 -21.70 28.57
CA PRO A 120 18.01 -20.76 27.93
C PRO A 120 16.88 -20.39 28.90
N SER A 121 16.46 -19.13 28.88
CA SER A 121 15.44 -18.59 29.77
C SER A 121 14.08 -19.24 29.52
N GLU A 122 13.76 -20.32 30.24
CA GLU A 122 12.37 -20.75 30.40
C GLU A 122 11.59 -19.63 31.12
N PRO A 123 10.30 -19.42 30.77
CA PRO A 123 9.49 -18.41 31.42
C PRO A 123 9.46 -18.66 32.93
N THR A 124 9.75 -17.60 33.69
CA THR A 124 9.76 -17.68 35.15
C THR A 124 8.36 -18.06 35.61
N PRO A 125 8.20 -19.07 36.49
CA PRO A 125 6.88 -19.44 36.98
C PRO A 125 6.16 -18.26 37.62
N GLY A 126 4.92 -18.01 37.20
CA GLY A 126 4.10 -16.88 37.61
C GLY A 126 4.11 -15.68 36.66
N SER A 127 4.74 -15.76 35.48
CA SER A 127 4.66 -14.70 34.47
C SER A 127 3.33 -14.75 33.69
N ALA A 128 2.97 -13.64 33.04
CA ALA A 128 1.95 -13.67 32.00
C ALA A 128 2.44 -14.44 30.77
N CYS A 129 1.51 -14.84 29.89
CA CYS A 129 1.85 -15.42 28.60
C CYS A 129 2.74 -14.47 27.80
N PRO A 130 3.85 -14.94 27.19
CA PRO A 130 4.65 -14.11 26.31
C PRO A 130 3.84 -13.71 25.06
N PRO A 131 4.26 -12.69 24.31
CA PRO A 131 3.56 -12.29 23.09
C PRO A 131 3.39 -13.47 22.11
N CYS A 132 2.28 -13.49 21.38
CA CYS A 132 1.95 -14.60 20.47
C CYS A 132 3.08 -14.85 19.45
N PRO A 133 3.66 -16.07 19.42
CA PRO A 133 4.76 -16.42 18.51
C PRO A 133 4.29 -17.00 17.16
N GLU A 134 2.98 -17.19 16.96
CA GLU A 134 2.45 -17.83 15.75
C GLU A 134 2.78 -17.02 14.49
N PRO A 135 3.30 -17.65 13.42
CA PRO A 135 3.52 -16.98 12.14
C PRO A 135 2.18 -16.72 11.45
N VAL A 136 1.98 -15.49 10.99
CA VAL A 136 0.81 -15.06 10.23
C VAL A 136 1.27 -14.43 8.92
N LEU A 137 0.50 -14.66 7.85
CA LEU A 137 0.73 -14.02 6.57
C LEU A 137 0.22 -12.58 6.65
N ARG A 138 1.08 -11.62 6.29
CA ARG A 138 0.77 -10.19 6.26
C ARG A 138 1.15 -9.60 4.92
N SER A 139 0.28 -8.79 4.35
CA SER A 139 0.58 -7.99 3.16
C SER A 139 1.46 -6.79 3.52
N CYS A 140 2.21 -6.25 2.54
CA CYS A 140 2.92 -4.99 2.71
C CYS A 140 1.93 -3.84 3.03
N PHE A 141 2.40 -2.72 3.59
CA PHE A 141 1.50 -1.60 3.91
C PHE A 141 0.85 -0.98 2.67
N GLY A 142 1.46 -1.15 1.48
CA GLY A 142 0.90 -0.73 0.19
C GLY A 142 -0.19 -1.66 -0.33
N HIS A 143 -0.43 -2.79 0.34
CA HIS A 143 -1.40 -3.82 -0.04
C HIS A 143 -1.21 -4.35 -1.47
N HIS A 144 0.04 -4.41 -1.96
CA HIS A 144 0.33 -4.91 -3.30
C HIS A 144 0.11 -6.42 -3.39
N ILE A 145 -0.53 -6.85 -4.48
CA ILE A 145 -0.88 -8.25 -4.75
C ILE A 145 0.40 -9.10 -4.81
N GLY A 146 0.40 -10.24 -4.11
CA GLY A 146 1.52 -11.22 -4.14
C GLY A 146 2.74 -10.83 -3.29
N THR A 147 2.69 -9.74 -2.52
CA THR A 147 3.80 -9.27 -1.67
C THR A 147 3.56 -9.56 -0.19
N GLU A 148 3.15 -10.79 0.11
CA GLU A 148 2.86 -11.22 1.48
C GLU A 148 4.10 -11.84 2.14
N ARG A 149 4.30 -11.56 3.43
CA ARG A 149 5.43 -12.06 4.21
C ARG A 149 4.94 -12.73 5.49
N MET A 150 5.56 -13.84 5.86
CA MET A 150 5.35 -14.48 7.16
C MET A 150 5.96 -13.61 8.26
N MET A 151 5.12 -13.15 9.19
CA MET A 151 5.54 -12.36 10.35
C MET A 151 4.98 -12.95 11.63
N VAL A 152 5.67 -12.72 12.74
CA VAL A 152 5.18 -13.14 14.05
C VAL A 152 3.91 -12.36 14.39
N CYS A 153 2.85 -13.04 14.85
CA CYS A 153 1.56 -12.43 15.14
C CYS A 153 1.63 -11.24 16.11
N SER A 154 2.49 -11.33 17.12
CA SER A 154 2.75 -10.23 18.06
C SER A 154 3.46 -9.02 17.44
N ASN A 155 4.17 -9.21 16.32
CA ASN A 155 4.80 -8.13 15.58
C ASN A 155 3.77 -7.47 14.65
N ARG A 156 3.36 -6.26 15.03
CA ARG A 156 2.46 -5.40 14.24
C ARG A 156 3.19 -4.41 13.35
N ALA A 157 4.52 -4.52 13.23
CA ALA A 157 5.29 -3.65 12.35
C ALA A 157 4.79 -3.81 10.91
N GLU A 158 4.53 -2.67 10.27
CA GLU A 158 4.25 -2.60 8.85
C GLU A 158 5.56 -2.76 8.06
N PHE A 159 5.51 -3.37 6.87
CA PHE A 159 6.69 -3.53 6.01
C PHE A 159 6.39 -3.03 4.59
N SER A 160 7.40 -2.44 3.95
CA SER A 160 7.42 -2.16 2.51
C SER A 160 7.88 -3.41 1.77
N CYS A 161 7.29 -3.68 0.60
CA CYS A 161 7.82 -4.71 -0.29
C CYS A 161 8.93 -4.21 -1.21
N ASP A 162 9.26 -2.91 -1.15
CA ASP A 162 10.22 -2.16 -1.97
C ASP A 162 10.00 -2.22 -3.51
N ASN A 163 9.04 -3.02 -3.97
CA ASN A 163 8.55 -3.03 -5.34
C ASN A 163 7.85 -1.72 -5.70
N LEU A 164 7.78 -1.45 -7.01
CA LEU A 164 6.94 -0.40 -7.57
C LEU A 164 5.47 -0.64 -7.22
N CYS A 165 4.75 0.43 -6.95
CA CYS A 165 3.36 0.41 -6.53
C CYS A 165 2.45 -0.24 -7.56
N GLY A 166 2.56 0.19 -8.82
CA GLY A 166 1.81 -0.39 -9.94
C GLY A 166 0.28 -0.18 -9.85
N ASN A 167 -0.23 0.53 -8.84
CA ASN A 167 -1.65 0.82 -8.72
C ASN A 167 -2.12 1.74 -9.86
N PRO A 168 -3.33 1.52 -10.43
CA PRO A 168 -3.84 2.33 -11.52
C PRO A 168 -4.12 3.76 -11.07
N LEU A 169 -3.58 4.74 -11.78
CA LEU A 169 -3.76 6.15 -11.47
C LEU A 169 -5.20 6.63 -11.78
N PRO A 170 -5.64 7.76 -11.20
CA PRO A 170 -6.95 8.34 -11.48
C PRO A 170 -7.20 8.64 -12.97
N CYS A 171 -6.15 8.87 -13.76
CA CYS A 171 -6.25 9.05 -15.21
C CYS A 171 -6.67 7.77 -15.96
N GLY A 172 -6.55 6.58 -15.35
CA GLY A 172 -6.96 5.28 -15.87
C GLY A 172 -6.07 4.68 -16.97
N ASN A 173 -5.09 5.43 -17.47
CA ASN A 173 -4.20 4.96 -18.54
C ASN A 173 -2.76 4.72 -18.06
N HIS A 174 -2.42 5.15 -16.84
CA HIS A 174 -1.09 5.04 -16.27
C HIS A 174 -1.13 4.37 -14.90
N TYR A 175 0.03 3.87 -14.46
CA TYR A 175 0.21 3.17 -13.20
C TYR A 175 1.22 3.91 -12.34
N CYS A 176 1.07 3.81 -11.02
CA CYS A 176 1.98 4.43 -10.06
C CYS A 176 3.38 3.80 -10.15
N THR A 177 4.37 4.64 -10.40
CA THR A 177 5.80 4.31 -10.52
C THR A 177 6.59 4.56 -9.24
N TYR A 178 5.93 5.06 -8.18
CA TYR A 178 6.58 5.17 -6.88
C TYR A 178 6.86 3.80 -6.29
N VAL A 179 7.92 3.71 -5.48
CA VAL A 179 8.15 2.55 -4.61
C VAL A 179 7.00 2.40 -3.63
N CYS A 180 6.83 1.20 -3.06
CA CYS A 180 5.79 0.88 -2.09
C CYS A 180 5.61 2.00 -1.06
N HIS A 181 4.44 2.64 -1.10
CA HIS A 181 4.02 3.73 -0.21
C HIS A 181 2.68 3.38 0.45
N ALA A 182 2.37 4.04 1.58
CA ALA A 182 1.15 3.75 2.32
C ALA A 182 -0.09 4.08 1.48
N MET A 183 -1.12 3.24 1.56
CA MET A 183 -2.44 3.51 1.00
C MET A 183 -3.32 4.09 2.11
N LYS A 184 -3.13 5.36 2.49
CA LYS A 184 -3.97 6.01 3.52
C LYS A 184 -4.90 7.09 2.93
N ALA A 185 -6.20 6.87 3.13
CA ALA A 185 -7.28 7.83 2.88
C ALA A 185 -7.40 8.94 3.97
N ARG A 186 -6.30 9.33 4.64
CA ARG A 186 -6.33 10.40 5.66
C ARG A 186 -5.13 11.34 5.54
N SER A 187 -5.43 12.49 4.92
CA SER A 187 -4.87 13.82 5.22
C SER A 187 -3.36 13.90 5.49
N SER A 188 -2.56 13.65 4.46
CA SER A 188 -1.29 14.37 4.23
C SER A 188 -0.83 14.11 2.79
N LYS A 189 -0.30 15.15 2.12
CA LYS A 189 0.00 15.16 0.66
C LYS A 189 1.16 14.24 0.23
N SER A 190 1.73 13.44 1.14
CA SER A 190 2.96 12.67 0.90
C SER A 190 2.75 11.16 0.74
N ASP A 191 1.55 10.64 0.99
CA ASP A 191 1.25 9.20 1.08
C ASP A 191 0.18 8.74 0.09
N THR A 192 0.11 9.35 -1.10
CA THR A 192 -0.83 8.94 -2.16
C THR A 192 -0.06 8.49 -3.40
N CYS A 193 -0.73 7.68 -4.23
CA CYS A 193 -0.20 7.39 -5.56
C CYS A 193 0.08 8.70 -6.30
N GLU A 194 1.09 8.68 -7.18
CA GLU A 194 1.47 9.86 -7.96
C GLU A 194 0.30 10.42 -8.79
N GLU A 195 0.30 11.73 -9.01
CA GLU A 195 -0.66 12.37 -9.91
C GLU A 195 -0.13 12.34 -11.34
N CYS A 196 -0.96 11.86 -12.26
CA CYS A 196 -0.61 11.81 -13.67
C CYS A 196 -0.67 13.22 -14.28
N ASN A 197 0.49 13.82 -14.52
CA ASN A 197 0.62 15.13 -15.19
C ASN A 197 1.05 15.02 -16.67
N LEU A 198 1.03 13.80 -17.23
CA LEU A 198 1.34 13.57 -18.63
C LEU A 198 0.26 14.18 -19.54
N PRO A 199 0.61 14.68 -20.73
CA PRO A 199 -0.36 15.18 -21.70
C PRO A 199 -1.30 14.06 -22.15
N CYS A 200 -2.52 14.42 -22.56
CA CYS A 200 -3.43 13.45 -23.15
C CYS A 200 -3.02 13.17 -24.61
N GLU A 201 -2.68 11.91 -24.89
CA GLU A 201 -2.28 11.41 -26.23
C GLU A 201 -3.45 10.81 -27.02
N LYS A 202 -4.69 10.88 -26.50
CA LYS A 202 -5.86 10.36 -27.20
C LYS A 202 -6.13 11.15 -28.46
N GLU A 203 -6.40 10.44 -29.55
CA GLU A 203 -6.93 11.05 -30.77
C GLU A 203 -8.27 11.73 -30.47
N ARG A 204 -8.44 12.94 -30.98
CA ARG A 204 -9.64 13.74 -30.70
C ARG A 204 -10.75 13.35 -31.67
N GLU A 205 -11.98 13.43 -31.19
CA GLU A 205 -13.17 13.26 -32.02
C GLU A 205 -13.95 14.59 -32.06
N PRO A 206 -14.13 15.22 -33.25
CA PRO A 206 -13.63 14.81 -34.56
C PRO A 206 -12.10 14.95 -34.71
N ALA A 207 -11.52 14.14 -35.58
CA ALA A 207 -10.07 14.09 -35.81
C ALA A 207 -9.50 15.47 -36.16
N CYS A 208 -8.53 15.93 -35.38
CA CYS A 208 -7.78 17.15 -35.65
C CYS A 208 -6.36 17.08 -35.05
N GLN A 209 -5.46 17.89 -35.59
CA GLN A 209 -4.04 17.93 -35.19
C GLN A 209 -3.78 18.76 -33.92
N HIS A 210 -4.83 19.24 -33.23
CA HIS A 210 -4.68 20.08 -32.06
C HIS A 210 -4.63 19.25 -30.79
N PRO A 211 -3.62 19.42 -29.92
CA PRO A 211 -3.51 18.66 -28.68
C PRO A 211 -4.70 18.95 -27.75
N CYS A 212 -5.02 17.98 -26.90
CA CYS A 212 -5.97 18.18 -25.83
C CYS A 212 -5.37 19.14 -24.78
N PRO A 213 -6.12 20.15 -24.28
CA PRO A 213 -5.62 21.05 -23.25
C PRO A 213 -5.59 20.43 -21.85
N LEU A 214 -6.17 19.24 -21.67
CA LEU A 214 -6.21 18.55 -20.40
C LEU A 214 -5.03 17.56 -20.27
N PRO A 215 -4.52 17.33 -19.04
CA PRO A 215 -3.66 16.19 -18.77
C PRO A 215 -4.41 14.88 -19.02
N CYS A 216 -3.68 13.76 -18.99
CA CYS A 216 -4.25 12.43 -19.22
C CYS A 216 -5.49 12.19 -18.34
N HIS A 217 -6.59 11.80 -18.98
CA HIS A 217 -7.90 11.66 -18.36
C HIS A 217 -8.64 10.41 -18.86
N ARG A 218 -9.59 9.91 -18.05
CA ARG A 218 -10.40 8.72 -18.41
C ARG A 218 -11.45 9.02 -19.47
N GLY A 219 -12.16 10.13 -19.34
CA GLY A 219 -13.29 10.48 -20.21
C GLY A 219 -12.89 10.84 -21.65
N GLU A 220 -13.88 11.30 -22.41
CA GLU A 220 -13.70 11.85 -23.76
C GLU A 220 -12.98 13.19 -23.73
N CYS A 221 -12.23 13.49 -24.79
CA CYS A 221 -11.56 14.79 -24.90
C CYS A 221 -12.59 15.91 -25.07
N PRO A 222 -12.41 17.07 -24.41
CA PRO A 222 -13.27 18.22 -24.66
C PRO A 222 -13.20 18.64 -26.13
N PRO A 223 -14.26 19.24 -26.68
CA PRO A 223 -14.30 19.66 -28.09
C PRO A 223 -13.23 20.69 -28.43
N CYS A 224 -12.72 20.64 -29.67
CA CYS A 224 -11.67 21.53 -30.13
C CYS A 224 -12.21 22.94 -30.45
N LYS A 225 -11.86 23.91 -29.58
CA LYS A 225 -12.19 25.33 -29.74
C LYS A 225 -11.13 26.15 -30.48
N THR A 226 -10.08 25.51 -30.99
CA THR A 226 -9.04 26.21 -31.75
C THR A 226 -9.62 26.76 -33.04
N LEU A 227 -9.26 28.00 -33.38
CA LEU A 227 -9.68 28.64 -34.61
C LEU A 227 -8.80 28.19 -35.77
N ILE A 228 -9.41 27.59 -36.80
CA ILE A 228 -8.73 27.21 -38.04
C ILE A 228 -9.04 28.23 -39.14
N LYS A 229 -8.06 28.47 -39.99
CA LYS A 229 -8.19 29.36 -41.14
C LYS A 229 -8.31 28.52 -42.40
N ARG A 230 -9.37 28.72 -43.19
CA ARG A 230 -9.57 28.07 -44.48
C ARG A 230 -9.77 29.11 -45.58
N SER A 231 -9.01 28.99 -46.65
CA SER A 231 -9.10 29.92 -47.77
C SER A 231 -10.44 29.78 -48.47
N CYS A 232 -11.04 30.93 -48.81
CA CYS A 232 -12.17 31.03 -49.72
C CYS A 232 -11.80 30.37 -51.06
N HIS A 233 -12.77 29.80 -51.78
CA HIS A 233 -12.47 29.14 -53.07
C HIS A 233 -11.78 30.09 -54.05
N CYS A 234 -12.27 31.33 -54.17
CA CYS A 234 -11.66 32.32 -55.06
C CYS A 234 -10.36 32.95 -54.51
N GLY A 235 -9.94 32.61 -53.28
CA GLY A 235 -8.70 33.09 -52.66
C GLY A 235 -8.73 34.52 -52.13
N SER A 236 -9.85 35.25 -52.28
CA SER A 236 -9.95 36.68 -51.90
C SER A 236 -9.91 36.92 -50.39
N MET A 237 -10.35 35.95 -49.59
CA MET A 237 -10.35 36.03 -48.14
C MET A 237 -10.10 34.68 -47.49
N LYS A 238 -9.81 34.69 -46.18
CA LYS A 238 -9.69 33.50 -45.34
C LYS A 238 -10.84 33.49 -44.36
N HIS A 239 -11.61 32.40 -44.35
CA HIS A 239 -12.63 32.17 -43.35
C HIS A 239 -11.99 31.62 -42.07
N VAL A 240 -12.48 32.06 -40.93
CA VAL A 240 -12.06 31.58 -39.61
C VAL A 240 -13.21 30.78 -39.02
N PHE A 241 -12.94 29.52 -38.65
CA PHE A 241 -13.93 28.61 -38.08
C PHE A 241 -13.40 27.99 -36.79
N GLU A 242 -14.28 27.64 -35.87
CA GLU A 242 -13.91 26.72 -34.79
C GLU A 242 -13.63 25.33 -35.36
N CYS A 243 -12.55 24.70 -34.90
CA CYS A 243 -12.09 23.41 -35.38
C CYS A 243 -13.17 22.32 -35.24
N LYS A 244 -13.85 22.25 -34.09
CA LYS A 244 -14.97 21.32 -33.89
C LYS A 244 -16.06 21.53 -34.93
N TYR A 245 -16.51 22.79 -35.08
CA TYR A 245 -17.58 23.13 -36.00
C TYR A 245 -17.24 22.69 -37.43
N PHE A 246 -16.07 23.08 -37.94
CA PHE A 246 -15.69 22.76 -39.30
C PHE A 246 -15.48 21.26 -39.56
N ASN A 247 -14.85 20.53 -38.63
CA ASN A 247 -14.56 19.11 -38.83
C ASN A 247 -15.74 18.18 -38.55
N CYS A 248 -16.79 18.64 -37.87
CA CYS A 248 -18.05 17.90 -37.74
C CYS A 248 -18.97 18.04 -38.97
N LEU A 249 -18.72 19.02 -39.85
CA LEU A 249 -19.50 19.19 -41.08
C LEU A 249 -19.14 18.11 -42.12
N SER A 250 -20.13 17.72 -42.91
CA SER A 250 -19.89 16.88 -44.10
C SER A 250 -19.02 17.61 -45.13
N GLU A 251 -18.36 16.87 -46.03
CA GLU A 251 -17.51 17.49 -47.07
C GLU A 251 -18.26 18.53 -47.92
N LYS A 252 -19.54 18.29 -48.22
CA LYS A 252 -20.38 19.22 -48.98
C LYS A 252 -20.60 20.54 -48.25
N GLU A 253 -20.87 20.46 -46.95
CA GLU A 253 -21.06 21.65 -46.10
C GLU A 253 -19.73 22.39 -45.90
N GLN A 254 -18.62 21.67 -45.68
CA GLN A 254 -17.29 22.26 -45.62
C GLN A 254 -16.94 23.02 -46.91
N MET A 255 -17.32 22.49 -48.08
CA MET A 255 -17.18 23.22 -49.34
C MET A 255 -18.10 24.44 -49.40
N ALA A 256 -19.35 24.35 -48.96
CA ALA A 256 -20.30 25.46 -49.00
C ALA A 256 -19.87 26.64 -48.11
N VAL A 257 -19.44 26.38 -46.87
CA VAL A 257 -19.02 27.43 -45.92
C VAL A 257 -17.73 28.15 -46.34
N ARG A 258 -16.93 27.55 -47.22
CA ARG A 258 -15.73 28.17 -47.81
C ARG A 258 -16.01 29.12 -48.97
N SER A 259 -17.28 29.35 -49.32
CA SER A 259 -17.66 30.38 -50.29
C SER A 259 -17.85 31.73 -49.61
N CYS A 260 -17.30 32.80 -50.16
CA CYS A 260 -17.57 34.17 -49.70
C CYS A 260 -18.96 34.68 -50.10
N LYS A 261 -19.76 33.88 -50.83
CA LYS A 261 -21.10 34.24 -51.37
C LYS A 261 -21.13 35.45 -52.32
N GLY A 262 -20.01 36.11 -52.57
CA GLY A 262 -19.84 37.17 -53.55
C GLY A 262 -19.39 36.67 -54.93
N PRO A 263 -19.12 37.58 -55.88
CA PRO A 263 -18.58 37.23 -57.19
C PRO A 263 -17.19 36.60 -57.07
N CYS A 264 -16.86 35.69 -57.99
CA CYS A 264 -15.59 35.00 -58.00
C CYS A 264 -14.45 35.96 -58.36
N HIS A 265 -13.47 36.09 -57.46
CA HIS A 265 -12.33 36.99 -57.63
C HIS A 265 -11.21 36.42 -58.51
N ARG A 266 -11.41 35.23 -59.10
CA ARG A 266 -10.43 34.64 -60.02
C ARG A 266 -10.54 35.28 -61.39
N LYS A 267 -9.39 35.51 -62.03
CA LYS A 267 -9.32 35.93 -63.43
C LYS A 267 -9.51 34.71 -64.32
N LEU A 268 -10.23 34.90 -65.43
CA LEU A 268 -10.34 33.88 -66.48
C LEU A 268 -8.96 33.64 -67.11
N PRO A 269 -8.62 32.42 -67.54
CA PRO A 269 -7.26 32.11 -68.03
C PRO A 269 -6.91 32.88 -69.31
N ASN A 270 -7.90 33.14 -70.16
CA ASN A 270 -7.68 33.73 -71.49
C ASN A 270 -7.87 35.26 -71.52
N CYS A 271 -8.27 35.89 -70.41
CA CYS A 271 -8.41 37.35 -70.33
C CYS A 271 -8.19 37.89 -68.91
N THR A 272 -7.96 39.20 -68.80
CA THR A 272 -7.73 39.86 -67.51
C THR A 272 -9.02 40.06 -66.68
N HIS A 273 -10.15 39.57 -67.16
CA HIS A 273 -11.47 39.75 -66.56
C HIS A 273 -11.74 38.75 -65.43
N LEU A 274 -12.42 39.22 -64.38
CA LEU A 274 -12.92 38.37 -63.29
C LEU A 274 -14.06 37.46 -63.75
N CYS A 275 -14.11 36.26 -63.19
CA CYS A 275 -15.18 35.29 -63.40
C CYS A 275 -16.55 35.87 -62.96
N PRO A 276 -17.60 35.77 -63.79
CA PRO A 276 -18.92 36.31 -63.47
C PRO A 276 -19.71 35.47 -62.45
N GLU A 277 -19.30 34.22 -62.23
CA GLU A 277 -19.98 33.30 -61.33
C GLU A 277 -19.78 33.69 -59.85
N THR A 278 -20.72 33.28 -59.01
CA THR A 278 -20.53 33.36 -57.55
C THR A 278 -19.37 32.47 -57.13
N CYS A 279 -18.73 32.78 -56.00
CA CYS A 279 -17.58 32.02 -55.51
C CYS A 279 -17.89 30.51 -55.42
N HIS A 280 -17.24 29.75 -56.28
CA HIS A 280 -17.50 28.33 -56.52
C HIS A 280 -16.22 27.49 -56.27
N PRO A 281 -16.36 26.20 -55.91
CA PRO A 281 -15.22 25.28 -55.81
C PRO A 281 -14.63 24.96 -57.18
N GLY A 282 -13.42 24.38 -57.20
CA GLY A 282 -12.78 23.91 -58.45
C GLY A 282 -12.36 25.04 -59.40
N ALA A 283 -12.11 24.71 -60.67
CA ALA A 283 -11.79 25.69 -61.72
C ALA A 283 -13.05 26.49 -62.13
N CYS A 284 -12.86 27.66 -62.75
CA CYS A 284 -13.99 28.43 -63.29
C CYS A 284 -14.69 27.64 -64.40
N PRO A 285 -16.02 27.42 -64.32
CA PRO A 285 -16.73 26.50 -65.21
C PRO A 285 -16.74 26.97 -66.67
N LEU A 286 -16.58 28.27 -66.91
CA LEU A 286 -16.61 28.89 -68.24
C LEU A 286 -15.35 29.74 -68.48
N PRO A 287 -14.17 29.11 -68.66
CA PRO A 287 -12.90 29.83 -68.84
C PRO A 287 -12.85 30.67 -70.12
N ASP A 288 -13.57 30.22 -71.16
CA ASP A 288 -13.54 30.81 -72.51
C ASP A 288 -14.72 31.74 -72.80
N LYS A 289 -15.76 31.73 -71.94
CA LYS A 289 -16.98 32.50 -72.18
C LYS A 289 -16.99 33.79 -71.38
N CYS A 290 -16.10 34.70 -71.74
CA CYS A 290 -16.09 36.04 -71.14
C CYS A 290 -17.13 36.95 -71.81
N SER A 291 -18.19 37.29 -71.06
CA SER A 291 -19.28 38.18 -71.50
C SER A 291 -18.98 39.68 -71.36
N LYS A 292 -17.75 40.06 -70.98
CA LYS A 292 -17.38 41.48 -70.88
C LYS A 292 -17.15 42.09 -72.27
N LYS A 293 -17.68 43.28 -72.48
CA LYS A 293 -17.45 44.07 -73.70
C LYS A 293 -16.06 44.69 -73.67
N VAL A 294 -15.33 44.57 -74.77
CA VAL A 294 -14.01 45.18 -74.98
C VAL A 294 -14.03 46.00 -76.28
N THR A 295 -13.27 47.09 -76.32
CA THR A 295 -13.14 47.92 -77.53
C THR A 295 -11.95 47.43 -78.35
N VAL A 296 -12.21 46.90 -79.55
CA VAL A 296 -11.19 46.48 -80.50
C VAL A 296 -10.93 47.60 -81.51
N ARG A 297 -9.67 47.81 -81.88
CA ARG A 297 -9.27 48.76 -82.93
C ARG A 297 -8.87 48.00 -84.19
N CYS A 298 -9.22 48.54 -85.35
CA CYS A 298 -8.73 48.04 -86.62
C CYS A 298 -7.20 48.24 -86.73
N GLY A 299 -6.51 47.42 -87.53
CA GLY A 299 -5.06 47.55 -87.79
C GLY A 299 -4.67 48.92 -88.37
N CYS A 300 -5.59 49.60 -89.07
CA CYS A 300 -5.41 50.98 -89.54
C CYS A 300 -5.65 52.06 -88.46
N GLN A 301 -6.02 51.67 -87.23
CA GLN A 301 -6.25 52.50 -86.04
C GLN A 301 -7.38 53.56 -86.13
N THR A 302 -8.04 53.71 -87.27
CA THR A 302 -9.10 54.71 -87.49
C THR A 302 -10.48 54.27 -87.01
N LEU A 303 -10.72 52.96 -86.90
CA LEU A 303 -12.01 52.39 -86.51
C LEU A 303 -11.92 51.69 -85.16
N LYS A 304 -12.86 51.98 -84.27
CA LYS A 304 -13.05 51.32 -82.97
C LYS A 304 -14.42 50.69 -82.94
N LYS A 305 -14.52 49.42 -82.52
CA LYS A 305 -15.80 48.70 -82.40
C LYS A 305 -15.83 47.92 -81.09
N GLU A 306 -17.00 47.86 -80.46
CA GLU A 306 -17.21 47.04 -79.27
C GLU A 306 -17.50 45.58 -79.67
N TRP A 307 -16.80 44.66 -79.03
CA TRP A 307 -16.95 43.21 -79.21
C TRP A 307 -17.02 42.54 -77.84
N LEU A 308 -17.61 41.34 -77.74
CA LEU A 308 -17.48 40.54 -76.51
C LEU A 308 -16.08 39.95 -76.44
N CYS A 309 -15.51 39.89 -75.25
CA CYS A 309 -14.17 39.36 -75.02
C CYS A 309 -14.02 37.93 -75.56
N GLN A 310 -15.06 37.09 -75.45
CA GLN A 310 -15.07 35.74 -76.04
C GLN A 310 -14.94 35.78 -77.57
N ASP A 311 -15.64 36.69 -78.25
CA ASP A 311 -15.60 36.80 -79.71
C ASP A 311 -14.23 37.28 -80.19
N VAL A 312 -13.61 38.19 -79.42
CA VAL A 312 -12.24 38.67 -79.68
C VAL A 312 -11.21 37.55 -79.49
N GLN A 313 -11.33 36.78 -78.42
CA GLN A 313 -10.47 35.61 -78.19
C GLN A 313 -10.61 34.59 -79.32
N THR A 314 -11.85 34.28 -79.72
CA THR A 314 -12.12 33.33 -80.81
C THR A 314 -11.51 33.82 -82.12
N ALA A 315 -11.71 35.09 -82.47
CA ALA A 315 -11.13 35.70 -83.67
C ALA A 315 -9.59 35.69 -83.66
N TYR A 316 -8.97 35.94 -82.51
CA TYR A 316 -7.51 35.90 -82.36
C TYR A 316 -6.93 34.49 -82.50
N HIS A 317 -7.64 33.45 -82.02
CA HIS A 317 -7.20 32.06 -82.16
C HIS A 317 -7.48 31.46 -83.55
N SER A 318 -8.38 32.05 -84.33
CA SER A 318 -8.69 31.62 -85.70
C SER A 318 -7.90 32.32 -86.80
N SER A 319 -6.97 33.22 -86.44
CA SER A 319 -6.08 33.96 -87.35
C SER A 319 -4.65 33.45 -87.26
#